data_AF-A0A1X7KYQ6-F1
#
_entry.id   AF-A0A1X7KYQ6-F1
#
_cell.length_a   1.000
_cell.length_b   1.000
_cell.length_c   1.000
_cell.angle_alpha   90.00
_cell.angle_beta   90.00
_cell.angle_gamma   90.00
#
_symmetry.space_group_name_H-M   'P 1'
#
loop_
_entity.id
_entity.type
_entity.pdbx_description
1 polymer ?
#
loop_
_entity_poly.entity_id
_entity_poly.type
_entity_poly.pdbx_seq_one_letter_code
_entity_poly.pdbx_strand_id
1 'polypeptide(L)'
;MKADSLGNETNVPINDWIDIGLFADAEEEDLMFQKRVKIDQEEMDFTFVVDTILAKAGIDPRHLLIDRVFKDNIKSVKEKLAQ
;
A
#
# COMPACT_ATOMS: atom_id res chain seq x y z
N MET A 1 6.07 8.31 13.19
CA MET A 1 6.06 8.69 14.63
C MET A 1 6.30 7.45 15.47
N LYS A 2 7.04 7.56 16.59
CA LYS A 2 7.25 6.45 17.53
C LYS A 2 6.87 6.90 18.94
N ALA A 3 6.08 6.10 19.64
CA ALA A 3 5.73 6.32 21.04
C ALA A 3 6.68 5.53 21.95
N ASP A 4 7.14 6.14 23.04
CA ASP A 4 7.86 5.43 24.11
C ASP A 4 6.88 4.74 25.08
N SER A 5 7.41 4.05 26.09
CA SER A 5 6.62 3.34 27.11
C SER A 5 5.79 4.27 28.02
N LEU A 6 6.03 5.58 27.98
CA LEU A 6 5.29 6.60 28.72
C LEU A 6 4.27 7.34 27.84
N GLY A 7 4.20 6.99 26.55
CA GLY A 7 3.27 7.58 25.58
C GLY A 7 3.78 8.86 24.91
N ASN A 8 5.07 9.22 25.06
CA ASN A 8 5.61 10.38 24.35
C ASN A 8 5.85 10.04 22.88
N GLU A 9 5.28 10.83 21.98
CA GLU A 9 5.43 10.63 20.53
C GLU A 9 6.57 11.49 19.99
N THR A 10 7.52 10.86 19.29
CA THR A 10 8.59 11.56 18.56
C THR A 10 8.39 11.37 17.06
N ASN A 11 8.54 12.47 16.31
CA ASN A 11 8.52 12.37 14.85
C ASN A 11 9.82 11.72 14.38
N VAL A 12 9.70 10.66 13.59
CA VAL A 12 10.83 9.90 13.04
C VAL A 12 10.68 9.88 11.52
N PRO A 13 11.79 9.97 10.76
CA PRO A 13 11.73 9.82 9.31
C PRO A 13 11.09 8.49 8.92
N ILE A 14 10.32 8.50 7.83
CA ILE A 14 9.78 7.29 7.22
C ILE A 14 10.96 6.49 6.64
N ASN A 15 11.01 5.18 6.90
CA ASN A 15 12.12 4.33 6.43
C ASN A 15 11.73 2.84 6.49
N ASP A 16 10.60 2.49 5.90
CA ASP A 16 9.96 1.18 6.05
C ASP A 16 9.93 0.41 4.74
N TRP A 17 9.96 -0.92 4.85
CA TRP A 17 9.71 -1.80 3.70
C TRP A 17 8.26 -2.21 3.70
N ILE A 18 7.55 -1.87 2.63
CA ILE A 18 6.11 -2.10 2.50
C ILE A 18 5.86 -2.87 1.20
N ASP A 19 4.94 -3.82 1.24
CA ASP A 19 4.49 -4.53 0.05
C ASP A 19 3.41 -3.72 -0.67
N ILE A 20 3.58 -3.47 -1.97
CA ILE A 20 2.53 -2.96 -2.85
C ILE A 20 1.87 -4.17 -3.53
N GLY A 21 0.54 -4.24 -3.50
CA GLY A 21 -0.26 -5.30 -4.10
C GLY A 21 -1.30 -4.79 -5.10
N LEU A 22 -1.59 -5.58 -6.13
CA LEU A 22 -2.64 -5.31 -7.11
C LEU A 22 -3.58 -6.51 -7.20
N PHE A 23 -4.89 -6.27 -7.10
CA PHE A 23 -5.94 -7.27 -7.12
C PHE A 23 -6.74 -7.23 -8.42
N ALA A 24 -7.08 -8.41 -8.96
CA ALA A 24 -7.93 -8.52 -10.15
C ALA A 24 -9.41 -8.26 -9.83
N ASP A 25 -9.85 -8.54 -8.60
CA ASP A 25 -11.24 -8.41 -8.16
C ASP A 25 -11.44 -7.31 -7.09
N ALA A 26 -12.71 -7.00 -6.82
CA ALA A 26 -13.09 -5.97 -5.86
C ALA A 26 -13.16 -6.52 -4.43
N GLU A 27 -13.18 -7.83 -4.27
CA GLU A 27 -13.30 -8.58 -3.01
C GLU A 27 -11.95 -8.76 -2.30
N GLU A 28 -10.84 -8.41 -2.97
CA GLU A 28 -9.45 -8.56 -2.49
C GLU A 28 -9.02 -10.03 -2.36
N GLU A 29 -9.63 -10.92 -3.15
CA GLU A 29 -9.34 -12.37 -3.10
C GLU A 29 -8.17 -12.76 -4.02
N ASP A 30 -8.06 -12.13 -5.20
CA ASP A 30 -7.12 -12.49 -6.25
C ASP A 30 -5.97 -11.48 -6.38
N LEU A 31 -4.91 -11.70 -5.59
CA LEU A 31 -3.69 -10.88 -5.60
C LEU A 31 -2.77 -11.27 -6.75
N MET A 32 -2.87 -10.55 -7.87
CA MET A 32 -2.12 -10.81 -9.11
C MET A 32 -0.69 -10.29 -9.11
N PHE A 33 -0.42 -9.23 -8.37
CA PHE A 33 0.90 -8.63 -8.31
C PHE A 33 1.25 -8.28 -6.88
N GLN A 34 2.52 -8.50 -6.51
CA GLN A 34 3.08 -7.98 -5.28
C GLN A 34 4.54 -7.59 -5.45
N LYS A 35 4.90 -6.43 -4.92
CA LYS A 35 6.29 -5.97 -4.87
C LYS A 35 6.61 -5.25 -3.57
N ARG A 36 7.65 -5.74 -2.90
CA ARG A 36 8.23 -5.06 -1.74
C ARG A 36 9.06 -3.85 -2.19
N VAL A 37 8.75 -2.68 -1.64
CA VAL A 37 9.44 -1.42 -1.91
C VAL A 37 9.84 -0.76 -0.61
N LYS A 38 10.88 0.06 -0.67
CA LYS A 38 11.28 0.91 0.45
C LYS A 38 10.55 2.24 0.34
N ILE A 39 9.86 2.63 1.40
CA ILE A 39 9.21 3.92 1.55
C ILE A 39 10.05 4.75 2.51
N ASP A 40 10.59 5.87 2.03
CA ASP A 40 11.39 6.81 2.83
C ASP A 40 10.96 8.27 2.67
N GLN A 41 9.88 8.51 1.94
CA GLN A 41 9.27 9.81 1.72
C GLN A 41 7.75 9.70 1.89
N GLU A 42 7.12 10.83 2.20
CA GLU A 42 5.66 10.91 2.41
C GLU A 42 4.88 10.65 1.12
N GLU A 43 5.39 11.17 -0.01
CA GLU A 43 4.81 10.98 -1.34
C GLU A 43 5.86 10.30 -2.24
N MET A 44 5.47 9.18 -2.85
CA MET A 44 6.31 8.43 -3.78
C MET A 44 5.44 7.87 -4.91
N ASP A 45 5.96 7.94 -6.13
CA ASP A 45 5.30 7.37 -7.31
C ASP A 45 5.96 6.05 -7.72
N PHE A 46 5.14 5.02 -7.93
CA PHE A 46 5.57 3.74 -8.47
C PHE A 46 4.78 3.40 -9.74
N THR A 47 5.47 2.93 -10.78
CA THR A 47 4.85 2.48 -12.03
C THR A 47 5.16 1.01 -12.26
N PHE A 48 4.10 0.24 -12.50
CA PHE A 48 4.18 -1.18 -12.79
C PHE A 48 3.50 -1.47 -14.13
N VAL A 49 4.09 -2.38 -14.91
CA VAL A 49 3.45 -2.94 -16.11
C VAL A 49 2.92 -4.31 -15.71
N VAL A 50 1.62 -4.53 -15.95
CA VAL A 50 0.92 -5.79 -15.71
C VAL A 50 0.20 -6.22 -16.98
N ASP A 51 -0.08 -7.50 -17.09
CA ASP A 51 -0.77 -8.12 -18.24
C ASP A 51 -2.27 -8.32 -18.02
N THR A 52 -2.79 -7.86 -16.88
CA THR A 52 -4.16 -8.09 -16.42
C THR A 52 -4.84 -6.78 -16.03
N ILE A 53 -6.15 -6.70 -16.24
CA ILE A 53 -6.98 -5.58 -15.78
C ILE A 53 -7.15 -5.68 -14.26
N LEU A 54 -6.96 -4.57 -13.55
CA LEU A 54 -6.96 -4.54 -12.09
C LEU A 54 -8.21 -3.83 -11.57
N ALA A 55 -8.77 -4.33 -10.48
CA ALA A 55 -9.89 -3.70 -9.78
C ALA A 55 -9.41 -2.85 -8.61
N LYS A 56 -8.38 -3.31 -7.88
CA LYS A 56 -7.85 -2.64 -6.68
C LYS A 56 -6.34 -2.65 -6.62
N ALA A 57 -5.79 -1.63 -5.95
CA ALA A 57 -4.38 -1.52 -5.63
C ALA A 57 -4.25 -1.09 -4.17
N GLY A 58 -3.20 -1.55 -3.49
CA GLY A 58 -2.98 -1.16 -2.11
C GLY A 58 -1.57 -1.44 -1.61
N ILE A 59 -1.33 -0.97 -0.39
CA ILE A 59 -0.14 -1.30 0.38
C ILE A 59 -0.49 -2.32 1.46
N ASP A 60 0.49 -3.13 1.85
CA ASP A 60 0.32 -4.23 2.79
C ASP A 60 -0.93 -5.11 2.50
N PRO A 61 -1.01 -5.72 1.30
CA PRO A 61 -2.19 -6.51 0.88
C PRO A 61 -2.41 -7.76 1.73
N ARG A 62 -1.48 -8.11 2.63
CA ARG A 62 -1.55 -9.26 3.54
C ARG A 62 -1.73 -8.86 5.00
N HIS A 63 -1.93 -7.58 5.29
CA HIS A 63 -2.13 -7.05 6.64
C HIS A 63 -1.03 -7.49 7.64
N LEU A 64 0.23 -7.44 7.20
CA LEU A 64 1.40 -7.80 8.01
C LEU A 64 1.85 -6.65 8.91
N LEU A 65 1.48 -5.41 8.59
CA LEU A 65 1.81 -4.23 9.37
C LEU A 65 0.82 -4.05 10.53
N ILE A 66 1.31 -3.52 11.65
CA ILE A 66 0.46 -3.14 12.77
C ILE A 66 -0.22 -1.83 12.40
N ASP A 67 -1.45 -1.92 11.91
CA ASP A 67 -2.26 -0.78 11.47
C ASP A 67 -3.52 -0.62 12.34
N ARG A 68 -3.94 0.63 12.54
CA ARG A 68 -5.21 0.96 13.20
C ARG A 68 -6.39 0.78 12.24
N VAL A 69 -6.23 1.10 10.95
CA VAL A 69 -7.32 1.11 9.96
C VAL A 69 -6.85 0.50 8.62
N PHE A 70 -6.78 -0.82 8.57
CA PHE A 70 -6.34 -1.57 7.38
C PHE A 70 -7.11 -1.23 6.08
N LYS A 71 -8.38 -0.81 6.19
CA LYS A 71 -9.25 -0.51 5.04
C LYS A 71 -8.78 0.69 4.22
N ASP A 72 -7.97 1.57 4.80
CA ASP A 72 -7.49 2.76 4.10
C ASP A 72 -6.34 2.45 3.14
N ASN A 73 -5.69 1.30 3.30
CA ASN A 73 -4.52 0.90 2.52
C ASN A 73 -4.84 0.42 1.11
N ILE A 74 -6.10 0.12 0.81
CA ILE A 74 -6.55 -0.41 -0.49
C ILE A 74 -7.52 0.59 -1.14
N LYS A 75 -7.31 0.85 -2.43
CA LYS A 75 -8.14 1.76 -3.24
C LYS A 75 -8.53 1.09 -4.56
N SER A 76 -9.73 1.41 -5.05
CA SER A 76 -10.17 0.99 -6.38
C SER A 76 -9.35 1.69 -7.46
N VAL A 77 -8.90 0.94 -8.44
CA VAL A 77 -8.22 1.47 -9.62
C VAL A 77 -9.28 2.12 -10.52
N LYS A 78 -9.06 3.37 -10.90
CA LYS A 78 -9.87 4.04 -11.92
C LYS A 78 -9.13 3.93 -13.24
N GLU A 79 -9.78 3.37 -14.24
CA GLU A 79 -9.27 3.50 -15.60
C GLU A 79 -9.24 4.97 -15.97
N LYS A 80 -8.03 5.50 -16.18
CA LYS A 80 -7.88 6.76 -16.88
C LYS A 80 -7.81 6.39 -18.36
N LEU A 81 -8.96 6.40 -19.03
CA LEU A 81 -8.99 6.32 -20.50
C LEU A 81 -8.06 7.43 -21.01
N ALA A 82 -7.04 7.05 -21.79
CA ALA A 82 -6.20 8.03 -22.46
C ALA A 82 -7.11 8.87 -23.37
N GLN A 83 -7.21 10.16 -23.09
CA GLN A 83 -7.85 11.15 -23.96
C GLN A 83 -6.85 11.64 -25.00
#